data_AF-A0A3C0HP55-F1
#
_entry.id   AF-A0A3C0HP55-F1
#
_cell.length_a   1.000
_cell.length_b   1.000
_cell.length_c   1.000
_cell.angle_alpha   90.00
_cell.angle_beta   90.00
_cell.angle_gamma   90.00
#
_symmetry.space_group_name_H-M   'P 1'
#
loop_
_entity.id
_entity.type
_entity.pdbx_description
1 polymer ?
#
loop_
_entity_poly.entity_id
_entity_poly.type
_entity_poly.pdbx_seq_one_letter_code
_entity_poly.pdbx_strand_id
1 'polypeptide(L)' 'CAGIRAVADLRGTTDALGRELMVTEVAVVDEIAAAADLVMGKAKGVAVAIVRGLEAEWFGRGSVVDEIVRDPADDLFR' A
#
# COMPACT_ATOMS: atom_id res chain seq x y z
N CYS A 1 -5.06 -0.48 8.50
CA CYS A 1 -5.58 0.72 7.82
C CYS A 1 -7.11 0.70 7.91
N ALA A 2 -7.80 1.74 7.45
CA ALA A 2 -9.26 1.76 7.34
C ALA A 2 -9.67 2.69 6.19
N GLY A 3 -10.74 2.35 5.45
CA GLY A 3 -11.24 3.16 4.33
C GLY A 3 -10.42 3.06 3.04
N ILE A 4 -9.29 2.35 3.07
CA ILE A 4 -8.42 2.06 1.92
C ILE A 4 -7.95 0.61 2.02
N ARG A 5 -7.89 -0.09 0.88
CA ARG A 5 -7.28 -1.43 0.74
C ARG A 5 -5.78 -1.34 1.03
N ALA A 6 -5.20 -2.34 1.68
CA ALA A 6 -3.77 -2.29 1.99
C ALA A 6 -2.91 -2.62 0.77
N VAL A 7 -3.42 -3.51 -0.09
CA VAL A 7 -2.75 -4.00 -1.30
C VAL A 7 -3.56 -3.64 -2.54
N ALA A 8 -2.89 -3.15 -3.58
CA ALA A 8 -3.41 -3.13 -4.94
C ALA A 8 -2.93 -4.39 -5.67
N ASP A 9 -3.87 -5.29 -5.99
CA ASP A 9 -3.60 -6.48 -6.77
C ASP A 9 -3.67 -6.14 -8.26
N LEU A 10 -2.52 -6.16 -8.92
CA LEU A 10 -2.38 -5.90 -10.35
C LEU A 10 -2.24 -7.21 -11.15
N ARG A 11 -2.35 -8.38 -10.52
CA ARG A 11 -2.28 -9.65 -11.23
C ARG A 11 -3.41 -9.77 -12.26
N GLY A 12 -3.08 -10.29 -13.44
CA GLY A 12 -4.02 -10.39 -14.56
C GLY A 12 -4.31 -9.06 -15.27
N THR A 13 -3.75 -7.94 -14.81
CA THR A 13 -3.82 -6.67 -15.54
C THR A 13 -2.71 -6.59 -16.58
N THR A 14 -2.79 -5.61 -17.47
CA THR A 14 -1.85 -5.45 -18.58
C THR A 14 -0.94 -4.24 -18.36
N ASP A 15 0.37 -4.42 -18.58
CA ASP A 15 1.34 -3.34 -18.54
C ASP A 15 1.27 -2.43 -19.77
N ALA A 16 2.07 -1.36 -19.78
CA ALA A 16 2.12 -0.39 -20.88
C ALA A 16 2.54 -0.98 -22.24
N LEU A 17 3.10 -2.18 -22.28
CA LEU A 17 3.56 -2.88 -23.49
C LEU A 17 2.62 -4.02 -23.89
N GLY A 18 1.46 -4.16 -23.24
CA GLY A 18 0.49 -5.20 -23.58
C GLY A 18 0.76 -6.55 -22.92
N ARG A 19 1.67 -6.64 -21.93
CA ARG A 19 2.02 -7.90 -21.25
C ARG A 19 1.25 -8.04 -19.95
N GLU A 20 0.82 -9.26 -19.65
CA GLU A 20 0.12 -9.56 -18.40
C GLU A 20 1.06 -9.49 -17.19
N LEU A 21 0.62 -8.83 -16.12
CA LEU A 21 1.30 -8.81 -14.83
C LEU A 21 0.95 -10.08 -14.05
N MET A 22 1.96 -10.91 -13.78
CA MET A 22 1.74 -12.25 -13.20
C MET A 22 1.71 -12.27 -11.67
N VAL A 23 2.51 -11.43 -10.99
CA VAL A 23 2.75 -11.52 -9.53
C VAL A 23 2.93 -10.13 -8.92
N THR A 24 2.08 -9.18 -9.32
CA THR A 24 2.26 -7.79 -8.91
C THR A 24 1.19 -7.41 -7.90
N GLU A 25 1.55 -7.51 -6.62
CA GLU A 25 0.80 -6.95 -5.50
C GLU A 25 1.59 -5.78 -4.92
N VAL A 26 0.95 -4.61 -4.82
CA VAL A 26 1.59 -3.38 -4.36
C VAL A 26 1.04 -2.98 -3.00
N ALA A 27 1.90 -2.82 -1.99
CA ALA A 27 1.54 -2.38 -0.65
C ALA A 27 1.27 -0.85 -0.63
N VAL A 28 0.16 -0.41 -1.21
CA VAL A 28 -0.17 1.02 -1.40
C VAL A 28 -0.19 1.82 -0.09
N VAL A 29 -0.54 1.20 1.03
CA VAL A 29 -0.55 1.89 2.34
C VAL A 29 0.84 2.25 2.84
N ASP A 30 1.86 1.45 2.52
CA ASP A 30 3.25 1.73 2.89
C ASP A 30 3.82 2.86 2.01
N GLU A 31 3.46 2.91 0.73
CA GLU A 31 3.83 4.02 -0.15
C GLU A 31 3.22 5.35 0.32
N ILE A 32 1.94 5.35 0.69
CA ILE A 32 1.27 6.52 1.28
C ILE A 32 1.92 6.92 2.60
N ALA A 33 2.22 5.95 3.47
CA ALA A 33 2.87 6.22 4.75
C ALA A 33 4.28 6.79 4.57
N ALA A 34 5.06 6.26 3.63
CA ALA A 34 6.40 6.76 3.30
C ALA A 34 6.34 8.19 2.74
N ALA A 35 5.39 8.47 1.83
CA ALA A 35 5.19 9.81 1.30
C ALA A 35 4.77 10.82 2.39
N ALA A 36 3.87 10.41 3.29
CA ALA A 36 3.47 11.21 4.45
C ALA A 36 4.66 11.50 5.39
N ASP A 37 5.51 10.50 5.65
CA ASP A 37 6.67 10.64 6.53
C ASP A 37 7.69 11.67 6.00
N LEU A 38 7.87 11.77 4.68
CA LEU A 38 8.74 12.77 4.05
C LEU A 38 8.33 14.22 4.39
N VAL A 39 7.02 14.51 4.38
CA VAL A 39 6.50 15.85 4.65
C VAL A 39 6.35 16.13 6.14
N MET A 40 5.96 15.11 6.93
CA MET A 40 5.81 15.23 8.37
C MET A 40 7.17 15.43 9.03
N GLY A 41 8.17 14.63 8.67
CA GLY A 41 9.51 14.66 9.25
C GLY A 41 9.55 14.25 10.72
N LYS A 42 10.61 13.54 11.13
CA LYS A 42 10.68 12.89 12.45
C LYS A 42 10.64 13.83 13.67
N ALA A 43 11.05 15.09 13.50
CA ALA A 43 11.19 16.04 14.61
C ALA A 43 10.54 17.42 14.34
N LYS A 44 9.72 17.55 13.29
CA LYS A 44 9.14 18.85 12.91
C LYS A 44 7.85 19.19 13.66
N GLY A 45 7.33 18.28 14.48
CA GLY A 45 6.06 18.46 15.19
C GLY A 45 4.83 18.44 14.30
N VAL A 46 4.93 17.93 13.07
CA VAL A 46 3.81 17.80 12.13
C VAL A 46 3.19 16.41 12.29
N ALA A 47 1.99 16.36 12.88
CA ALA A 47 1.36 15.09 13.26
C ALA A 47 0.52 14.42 12.15
N VAL A 48 0.15 15.16 11.10
CA VAL A 48 -0.77 14.68 10.06
C VAL A 48 -0.34 15.20 8.68
N ALA A 49 -0.44 14.35 7.66
CA ALA A 49 -0.38 14.71 6.26
C ALA A 49 -1.68 14.29 5.55
N ILE A 50 -2.08 15.05 4.53
CA ILE A 50 -3.23 14.75 3.68
C ILE A 50 -2.73 14.43 2.27
N VAL A 51 -3.00 13.21 1.80
CA VAL A 51 -2.72 12.79 0.43
C VAL A 51 -4.02 12.82 -0.37
N ARG A 52 -3.99 13.38 -1.58
CA ARG A 52 -5.17 13.55 -2.46
C ARG A 52 -4.84 13.06 -3.87
N GLY A 53 -5.87 12.71 -4.63
CA GLY A 53 -5.72 12.22 -6.00
C GLY A 53 -5.32 10.74 -6.08
N LEU A 54 -5.66 9.96 -5.06
CA LEU A 54 -5.52 8.50 -5.10
C LEU A 54 -6.61 7.89 -5.97
N GLU A 55 -6.32 6.73 -6.56
CA GLU A 55 -7.26 6.00 -7.42
C GLU A 55 -8.51 5.56 -6.65
N ALA A 56 -9.66 5.66 -7.30
CA ALA A 56 -10.96 5.40 -6.66
C ALA A 56 -11.09 3.93 -6.22
N GLU A 57 -10.47 3.01 -6.97
CA GLU A 57 -10.52 1.56 -6.77
C GLU A 57 -9.78 1.13 -5.50
N TRP A 58 -8.88 1.97 -4.98
CA TRP A 58 -8.14 1.69 -3.75
C TRP A 58 -8.98 1.89 -2.50
N PHE A 59 -10.08 2.65 -2.57
CA PHE A 59 -10.95 2.88 -1.43
C PHE A 59 -11.80 1.65 -1.11
N GLY A 60 -11.95 1.35 0.18
CA GLY A 60 -12.68 0.17 0.64
C GLY A 60 -12.31 -0.26 2.05
N ARG A 61 -12.80 -1.42 2.48
CA ARG A 61 -12.31 -2.04 3.70
C ARG A 61 -10.88 -2.52 3.46
N GLY A 62 -10.00 -2.26 4.41
CA GLY A 62 -8.64 -2.79 4.41
C GLY A 62 -8.15 -3.08 5.82
N SER A 63 -7.17 -3.96 5.94
CA SER A 63 -6.55 -4.40 7.18
C SER A 63 -5.06 -4.64 6.97
N VAL A 64 -4.19 -3.93 7.69
CA VAL A 64 -2.74 -4.14 7.62
C VAL A 64 -2.35 -5.47 8.25
N VAL A 65 -3.05 -5.86 9.32
CA VAL A 65 -2.78 -7.13 10.02
C VAL A 65 -3.08 -8.31 9.13
N ASP A 66 -4.15 -8.24 8.34
CA ASP A 66 -4.58 -9.38 7.53
C ASP A 66 -3.95 -9.39 6.12
N GLU A 67 -3.63 -8.21 5.56
CA GLU A 67 -3.18 -8.08 4.16
C GLU A 67 -1.67 -7.80 3.99
N ILE A 68 -0.98 -7.30 5.02
CA ILE A 68 0.44 -6.89 4.92
C ILE A 68 1.34 -7.74 5.83
N VAL A 69 0.92 -7.99 7.05
CA VAL A 69 1.70 -8.81 7.99
C VAL A 69 1.69 -10.25 7.48
N ARG A 70 2.87 -10.79 7.19
CA ARG A 70 3.02 -12.19 6.75
C ARG A 70 2.73 -13.14 7.90
N ASP A 71 2.12 -14.27 7.56
CA ASP A 71 2.01 -15.38 8.51
C ASP A 71 3.42 -15.82 8.93
N PRO A 72 3.67 -16.09 10.23
CA PRO A 72 4.98 -16.56 10.70
C PRO A 72 5.48 -17.81 9.98
N ALA A 73 4.59 -18.69 9.51
CA ALA A 73 4.95 -19.90 8.77
C ALA A 73 5.49 -19.59 7.36
N ASP A 74 5.09 -18.45 6.77
CA ASP A 74 5.48 -18.01 5.43
C ASP A 74 6.66 -17.02 5.44
N ASP A 75 7.12 -16.58 6.62
CA ASP A 75 8.20 -15.61 6.77
C ASP A 75 9.57 -16.26 6.99
N LEU A 76 10.31 -16.47 5.90
CA LEU A 76 11.63 -17.10 5.89
C LEU A 76 12.75 -16.27 6.56
N PHE A 77 12.49 -15.01 6.90
CA PHE A 77 13.50 -14.06 7.39
C PHE A 77 13.27 -13.61 8.83
N ARG A 78 12.29 -14.22 9.50
CA ARG A 78 11.93 -13.92 10.89
C ARG A 78 12.85 -14.61 11.90
#